data_AF-A0A950LUJ2-F1
#
_entry.id   AF-A0A950LUJ2-F1
#
_cell.length_a   1.000
_cell.length_b   1.000
_cell.length_c   1.000
_cell.angle_alpha   90.00
_cell.angle_beta   90.00
_cell.angle_gamma   90.00
#
_symmetry.space_group_name_H-M   'P 1'
#
loop_
_entity.id
_entity.type
_entity.pdbx_description
1 polymer ?
#
loop_
_entity_poly.entity_id
_entity_poly.type
_entity_poly.pdbx_seq_one_letter_code
_entity_poly.pdbx_strand_id
1 'polypeptide(L)'
;MPYLDGLRGIAIALVLLFHAYARWPNLYAYGDEFVGYKWLNTGSAGVHLFFVISGFVILMSLEKAETFTSFLYRRWIRLFPAMLVCTILIVSTAPLFANRPNGDIGHFDWLPGLTLIGDEAWRSLLGPNVKDIEGAFWSLYVEVYFYVIFGLSFFLVGRRRSLYVLLVLYSLFRV
;
A
#
# COMPACT_ATOMS: atom_id res chain seq x y z
N MET A 1 -15.03 -3.70 -14.05
CA MET A 1 -15.53 -5.07 -14.29
C MET A 1 -15.86 -5.61 -12.92
N PRO A 2 -17.15 -5.76 -12.57
CA PRO A 2 -17.58 -5.99 -11.19
C PRO A 2 -16.90 -7.19 -10.49
N TYR A 3 -16.50 -8.21 -11.25
CA TYR A 3 -15.82 -9.39 -10.71
C TYR A 3 -14.42 -9.10 -10.15
N LEU A 4 -13.63 -8.21 -10.77
CA LEU A 4 -12.30 -7.83 -10.23
C LEU A 4 -12.46 -7.03 -8.94
N ASP A 5 -13.46 -6.15 -8.90
CA ASP A 5 -13.76 -5.35 -7.72
C ASP A 5 -14.28 -6.24 -6.57
N GLY A 6 -15.08 -7.26 -6.87
CA GLY A 6 -15.52 -8.27 -5.89
C GLY A 6 -14.35 -9.09 -5.32
N LEU A 7 -13.41 -9.53 -6.16
CA LEU A 7 -12.21 -10.24 -5.70
C LEU A 7 -11.30 -9.35 -4.84
N ARG A 8 -11.17 -8.05 -5.16
CA ARG A 8 -10.48 -7.10 -4.28
C ARG A 8 -11.19 -6.95 -2.95
N GLY A 9 -12.52 -6.95 -2.93
CA GLY A 9 -13.31 -6.96 -1.69
C GLY A 9 -12.98 -8.16 -0.81
N ILE A 10 -12.90 -9.36 -1.38
CA ILE A 10 -12.48 -10.58 -0.66
C ILE A 10 -11.05 -10.43 -0.12
N ALA A 11 -10.12 -9.96 -0.96
CA ALA A 11 -8.73 -9.74 -0.57
C ALA A 11 -8.62 -8.76 0.62
N ILE A 12 -9.34 -7.63 0.57
CA ILE A 12 -9.40 -6.64 1.64
C ILE A 12 -10.02 -7.24 2.90
N ALA A 13 -11.11 -8.02 2.79
CA ALA A 13 -11.74 -8.65 3.94
C ALA A 13 -10.79 -9.59 4.68
N LEU A 14 -10.00 -10.40 3.96
CA LEU A 14 -8.98 -11.27 4.56
C LEU A 14 -7.90 -10.46 5.30
N VAL A 15 -7.47 -9.33 4.74
CA VAL A 15 -6.49 -8.44 5.38
C VAL A 15 -7.08 -7.79 6.63
N LEU A 16 -8.33 -7.31 6.57
CA LEU A 16 -9.03 -6.72 7.71
C LEU A 16 -9.21 -7.73 8.84
N LEU A 17 -9.64 -8.95 8.53
CA LEU A 17 -9.78 -10.02 9.53
C LEU A 17 -8.45 -10.33 10.22
N PHE A 18 -7.35 -10.40 9.46
CA PHE A 18 -6.02 -10.58 10.05
C PHE A 18 -5.63 -9.42 11.00
N HIS A 19 -5.82 -8.16 10.58
CA HIS A 19 -5.53 -6.98 11.41
C HIS A 19 -6.47 -6.85 12.61
N ALA A 20 -7.69 -7.38 12.51
CA ALA A 20 -8.71 -7.28 13.53
C ALA A 20 -8.68 -8.42 14.54
N TYR A 21 -7.93 -9.52 14.30
CA TYR A 21 -7.92 -10.72 15.17
C TYR A 21 -6.54 -11.31 15.47
N ALA A 22 -5.51 -11.09 14.64
CA ALA A 22 -4.25 -11.84 14.74
C ALA A 22 -2.97 -10.99 14.71
N ARG A 23 -3.01 -9.76 14.22
CA ARG A 23 -1.79 -8.95 13.99
C ARG A 23 -1.11 -8.47 15.28
N TRP A 24 -1.88 -8.03 16.27
CA TRP A 24 -1.37 -7.45 17.53
C TRP A 24 -2.08 -8.04 18.76
N PRO A 25 -1.91 -9.34 19.05
CA PRO A 25 -2.62 -10.01 20.16
C PRO A 25 -2.50 -9.30 21.50
N ASN A 26 -1.33 -8.71 21.77
CA ASN A 26 -1.07 -7.97 23.02
C ASN A 26 -1.88 -6.66 23.17
N LEU A 27 -2.49 -6.16 22.10
CA LEU A 27 -3.29 -4.94 22.08
C LEU A 27 -4.81 -5.21 22.04
N TYR A 28 -5.21 -6.47 21.88
CA TYR A 28 -6.61 -6.84 21.76
C TYR A 28 -7.20 -7.26 23.11
N ALA A 29 -8.48 -6.93 23.34
CA ALA A 29 -9.18 -7.31 24.57
C ALA A 29 -9.31 -8.84 24.74
N TYR A 30 -9.30 -9.60 23.64
CA TYR A 30 -9.36 -11.06 23.60
C TYR A 30 -7.97 -11.73 23.49
N GLY A 31 -6.88 -10.96 23.53
CA GLY A 31 -5.52 -11.49 23.51
C GLY A 31 -5.18 -12.31 22.27
N ASP A 32 -4.63 -13.50 22.48
CA ASP A 32 -4.17 -14.45 21.46
C ASP A 32 -5.19 -15.52 21.07
N GLU A 33 -6.43 -15.44 21.58
CA GLU A 33 -7.51 -16.42 21.38
C GLU A 33 -7.68 -16.83 19.91
N PHE A 34 -7.55 -15.85 19.00
CA PHE A 34 -7.77 -16.07 17.57
C PHE A 34 -6.49 -16.33 16.75
N VAL A 35 -5.31 -16.21 17.35
CA VAL A 35 -4.02 -16.35 16.64
C VAL A 35 -3.81 -17.79 16.15
N GLY A 36 -4.33 -18.78 16.89
CA GLY A 36 -4.23 -20.20 16.54
C GLY A 36 -5.00 -20.62 15.28
N TYR A 37 -5.96 -19.82 14.82
CA TYR A 37 -6.73 -20.13 13.61
C TYR A 37 -5.91 -19.79 12.35
N LYS A 38 -5.39 -20.84 11.70
CA LYS A 38 -4.55 -20.71 10.49
C LYS A 38 -5.16 -19.82 9.40
N TRP A 39 -6.48 -19.85 9.23
CA TRP A 39 -7.19 -19.04 8.24
C TRP A 39 -7.16 -17.53 8.57
N LEU A 40 -7.16 -17.15 9.85
CA LEU A 40 -7.00 -15.75 10.26
C LEU A 40 -5.58 -15.25 10.03
N ASN A 41 -4.58 -16.14 10.06
CA ASN A 41 -3.19 -15.82 9.73
C ASN A 41 -2.91 -15.75 8.21
N THR A 42 -3.93 -15.85 7.35
CA THR A 42 -3.78 -15.71 5.88
C THR A 42 -3.83 -14.27 5.37
N GLY A 43 -3.67 -13.26 6.25
CA GLY A 43 -3.63 -11.86 5.83
C GLY A 43 -2.64 -11.59 4.69
N SER A 44 -1.49 -12.27 4.71
CA SER A 44 -0.50 -12.23 3.61
C SER A 44 -1.07 -12.74 2.27
N ALA A 45 -1.88 -13.80 2.27
CA ALA A 45 -2.54 -14.27 1.05
C ALA A 45 -3.53 -13.23 0.50
N GLY A 46 -4.24 -12.53 1.38
CA GLY A 46 -5.09 -11.39 1.00
C GLY A 46 -4.30 -10.27 0.32
N VAL A 47 -3.15 -9.90 0.87
CA VAL A 47 -2.25 -8.90 0.27
C VAL A 47 -1.74 -9.35 -1.11
N HIS A 48 -1.30 -10.61 -1.25
CA HIS A 48 -0.84 -11.14 -2.54
C HIS A 48 -1.97 -11.12 -3.59
N LEU A 49 -3.17 -11.55 -3.22
CA LEU A 49 -4.33 -11.51 -4.10
C LEU A 49 -4.66 -10.07 -4.54
N PHE A 50 -4.65 -9.11 -3.60
CA PHE A 50 -4.89 -7.70 -3.91
C PHE A 50 -3.89 -7.16 -4.93
N PHE A 51 -2.59 -7.42 -4.74
CA PHE A 51 -1.56 -6.95 -5.68
C PHE A 51 -1.67 -7.57 -7.07
N VAL A 52 -1.95 -8.87 -7.16
CA VAL A 52 -2.15 -9.55 -8.45
C VAL A 52 -3.30 -8.90 -9.21
N ILE A 53 -4.44 -8.67 -8.55
CA ILE A 53 -5.61 -8.03 -9.17
C ILE A 53 -5.30 -6.57 -9.55
N SER A 54 -4.62 -5.82 -8.67
CA SER A 54 -4.18 -4.45 -8.97
C SER A 54 -3.30 -4.40 -10.22
N GLY A 55 -2.36 -5.34 -10.40
CA GLY A 55 -1.53 -5.43 -11.60
C GLY A 55 -2.34 -5.51 -12.90
N PHE A 56 -3.37 -6.36 -12.94
CA PHE A 56 -4.28 -6.44 -14.10
C PHE A 56 -5.06 -5.14 -14.32
N VAL A 57 -5.63 -4.56 -13.26
CA VAL A 57 -6.37 -3.29 -13.35
C VAL A 57 -5.47 -2.13 -13.81
N ILE A 58 -4.20 -2.16 -13.41
CA ILE A 58 -3.19 -1.19 -13.82
C ILE A 58 -2.89 -1.31 -15.29
N LEU A 59 -2.58 -2.50 -15.77
CA LEU A 59 -2.36 -2.77 -17.20
C LEU A 59 -3.57 -2.32 -18.05
N MET A 60 -4.79 -2.71 -17.65
CA MET A 60 -6.01 -2.32 -18.37
C MET A 60 -6.22 -0.81 -18.42
N SER A 61 -5.72 -0.07 -17.44
CA SER A 61 -5.85 1.39 -17.43
C SER A 61 -4.71 2.08 -18.18
N LEU A 62 -3.52 1.47 -18.22
CA LEU A 62 -2.43 1.90 -19.10
C LEU A 62 -2.83 1.77 -20.56
N GLU A 63 -3.47 0.65 -20.94
CA GLU A 63 -3.97 0.45 -22.31
C GLU A 63 -5.03 1.48 -22.74
N LYS A 64 -5.71 2.10 -21.78
CA LYS A 64 -6.71 3.15 -22.02
C LYS A 64 -6.17 4.57 -21.88
N ALA A 65 -4.94 4.73 -21.40
CA ALA A 65 -4.35 6.03 -21.17
C ALA A 65 -3.62 6.52 -22.41
N GLU A 66 -3.86 7.77 -22.80
CA GLU A 66 -3.19 8.40 -23.95
C GLU A 66 -1.74 8.77 -23.64
N THR A 67 -1.47 9.18 -22.41
CA THR A 67 -0.14 9.63 -21.97
C THR A 67 0.18 9.13 -20.56
N PHE A 68 1.47 9.05 -20.25
CA PHE A 68 1.97 8.71 -18.91
C PHE A 68 1.44 9.66 -17.83
N THR A 69 1.40 10.96 -18.12
CA THR A 69 0.91 11.99 -17.19
C THR A 69 -0.58 11.85 -16.94
N SER A 70 -1.39 11.59 -17.98
CA SER A 70 -2.83 11.33 -17.84
C SER A 70 -3.10 10.08 -17.01
N PHE A 71 -2.30 9.02 -17.20
CA PHE A 71 -2.37 7.81 -16.38
C PHE A 71 -2.07 8.12 -14.89
N LEU A 72 -0.92 8.76 -14.61
CA LEU A 72 -0.52 9.06 -13.23
C LEU A 72 -1.52 9.99 -12.53
N TYR A 73 -2.01 11.02 -13.22
CA TYR A 73 -2.98 11.97 -12.65
C TYR A 73 -4.28 11.28 -12.22
N ARG A 74 -4.81 10.38 -13.06
CA ARG A 74 -6.02 9.58 -12.73
C ARG A 74 -5.80 8.68 -11.52
N ARG A 75 -4.58 8.14 -11.35
CA ARG A 75 -4.22 7.33 -10.17
C ARG A 75 -4.05 8.18 -8.92
N TRP A 76 -3.45 9.35 -9.06
CA TRP A 76 -3.25 10.30 -7.98
C TRP A 76 -4.59 10.77 -7.39
N ILE A 77 -5.52 11.25 -8.23
CA ILE A 77 -6.85 11.68 -7.76
C ILE A 77 -7.63 10.54 -7.08
N ARG A 78 -7.37 9.29 -7.48
CA ARG A 78 -8.03 8.14 -6.85
C ARG A 78 -7.48 7.83 -5.45
N LEU A 79 -6.16 7.91 -5.26
CA LEU A 79 -5.51 7.51 -4.00
C LEU A 79 -5.36 8.67 -3.00
N PHE A 80 -4.97 9.85 -3.50
CA PHE A 80 -4.59 10.98 -2.67
C PHE A 80 -5.70 11.46 -1.71
N PRO A 81 -6.99 11.58 -2.12
CA PRO A 81 -8.03 12.02 -1.20
C PRO A 81 -8.21 11.07 0.00
N ALA A 82 -8.17 9.76 -0.24
CA ALA A 82 -8.27 8.78 0.83
C ALA A 82 -7.06 8.86 1.76
N MET A 83 -5.84 8.97 1.20
CA MET A 83 -4.61 9.11 1.97
C MET A 83 -4.55 10.38 2.80
N LEU A 84 -5.01 11.50 2.24
CA LEU A 84 -5.11 12.78 2.95
C LEU A 84 -6.05 12.66 4.14
N VAL A 85 -7.26 12.13 3.93
CA VAL A 85 -8.25 11.95 5.00
C VAL A 85 -7.74 11.00 6.08
N CYS A 86 -7.18 9.85 5.72
CA CYS A 86 -6.60 8.92 6.67
C CYS A 86 -5.46 9.55 7.47
N THR A 87 -4.54 10.27 6.81
CA THR A 87 -3.41 10.94 7.48
C THR A 87 -3.91 11.97 8.48
N ILE A 88 -4.86 12.84 8.10
CA ILE A 88 -5.43 13.85 9.00
C ILE A 88 -6.13 13.20 10.18
N LEU A 89 -6.95 12.17 9.95
CA LEU A 89 -7.65 11.45 11.02
C LEU A 89 -6.67 10.80 11.98
N ILE A 90 -5.64 10.13 11.48
CA ILE A 90 -4.64 9.44 12.30
C ILE A 90 -3.86 10.45 13.15
N VAL A 91 -3.42 11.57 12.59
CA VAL A 91 -2.66 12.60 13.30
C VAL A 91 -3.52 13.31 14.35
N SER A 92 -4.76 13.68 13.99
CA SER A 92 -5.68 14.38 14.90
C SER A 92 -6.17 13.52 16.05
N THR A 93 -6.34 12.22 15.85
CA THR A 93 -6.80 11.28 16.89
C THR A 93 -5.66 10.64 17.67
N ALA A 94 -4.41 10.75 17.22
CA ALA A 94 -3.27 10.14 17.90
C ALA A 94 -3.16 10.47 19.40
N PRO A 95 -3.40 11.72 19.86
CA PRO A 95 -3.33 12.04 21.29
C PRO A 95 -4.38 11.32 22.15
N LEU A 96 -5.44 10.78 21.53
CA LEU A 96 -6.52 10.08 22.23
C LEU A 96 -6.16 8.62 22.57
N PHE A 97 -5.10 8.07 21.97
CA PHE A 97 -4.73 6.66 22.08
C PHE A 97 -3.31 6.51 22.64
N ALA A 98 -3.18 6.12 23.91
CA ALA A 98 -1.89 5.96 24.57
C ALA A 98 -1.05 4.77 24.04
N ASN A 99 -1.68 3.70 23.56
CA ASN A 99 -1.01 2.46 23.15
C ASN A 99 -1.12 2.23 21.63
N ARG A 100 -0.61 3.17 20.84
CA ARG A 100 -0.59 3.01 19.37
C ARG A 100 0.45 1.96 18.95
N PRO A 101 0.12 1.04 18.02
CA PRO A 101 1.08 0.05 17.52
C PRO A 101 2.37 0.66 16.95
N ASN A 102 2.27 1.82 16.28
CA ASN A 102 3.41 2.55 15.70
C ASN A 102 3.99 3.62 16.64
N GLY A 103 3.54 3.65 17.91
CA GLY A 103 3.95 4.64 18.91
C GLY A 103 3.51 6.07 18.60
N ASP A 104 4.18 7.01 19.26
CA ASP A 104 3.90 8.44 19.13
C ASP A 104 4.27 9.00 17.76
N ILE A 105 3.55 10.03 17.33
CA ILE A 105 3.76 10.68 16.03
C ILE A 105 4.79 11.81 16.20
N GLY A 106 5.90 11.70 15.49
CA GLY A 106 6.91 12.75 15.37
C GLY A 106 6.47 13.89 14.45
N HIS A 107 7.20 15.01 14.51
CA HIS A 107 6.88 16.22 13.77
C HIS A 107 6.83 16.06 12.24
N PHE A 108 7.52 15.06 11.68
CA PHE A 108 7.64 14.84 10.23
C PHE A 108 7.02 13.52 9.76
N ASP A 109 6.42 12.72 10.65
CA ASP A 109 5.91 11.38 10.34
C ASP A 109 4.70 11.39 9.40
N TRP A 110 4.05 12.54 9.22
CA TRP A 110 2.95 12.71 8.26
C TRP A 110 3.41 12.86 6.80
N LEU A 111 4.70 13.17 6.56
CA LEU A 111 5.24 13.40 5.22
C LEU A 111 5.13 12.17 4.30
N PRO A 112 5.49 10.95 4.73
CA PRO A 112 5.35 9.76 3.89
C PRO A 112 3.92 9.57 3.37
N GLY A 113 2.94 9.72 4.26
CA GLY A 113 1.51 9.59 3.93
C GLY A 113 1.02 10.64 2.94
N LEU A 114 1.42 11.91 3.08
CA LEU A 114 0.99 12.98 2.17
C LEU A 114 1.72 12.98 0.83
N THR A 115 2.95 12.49 0.79
CA THR A 115 3.75 12.43 -0.43
C THR A 115 3.53 11.16 -1.22
N LEU A 116 2.87 10.16 -0.61
CA LEU A 116 2.73 8.80 -1.15
C LEU A 116 4.07 8.12 -1.44
N ILE A 117 5.10 8.50 -0.69
CA ILE A 117 6.46 7.98 -0.77
C ILE A 117 6.78 7.37 0.59
N GLY A 118 7.36 6.17 0.60
CA GLY A 118 7.73 5.48 1.83
C GLY A 118 8.69 6.27 2.72
N ASP A 119 8.66 5.95 4.01
CA ASP A 119 9.49 6.58 5.04
C ASP A 119 11.00 6.51 4.74
N GLU A 120 11.47 5.44 4.08
CA GLU A 120 12.87 5.25 3.67
C GLU A 120 13.48 6.47 2.95
N ALA A 121 12.75 7.05 1.99
CA ALA A 121 13.21 8.21 1.23
C ALA A 121 13.35 9.44 2.14
N TRP A 122 12.42 9.61 3.07
CA TRP A 122 12.41 10.73 4.02
C TRP A 122 13.46 10.56 5.10
N ARG A 123 13.72 9.33 5.54
CA ARG A 123 14.79 9.02 6.50
C ARG A 123 16.17 9.38 5.96
N SER A 124 16.38 9.19 4.66
CA SER A 124 17.62 9.60 4.00
C SER A 124 17.78 11.13 3.89
N LEU A 125 16.69 11.89 3.87
CA LEU A 125 16.71 13.35 3.65
C LEU A 125 16.63 14.16 4.95
N LEU A 126 15.79 13.73 5.88
CA LEU A 126 15.46 14.47 7.12
C LEU A 126 16.04 13.80 8.38
N GLY A 127 16.68 12.64 8.23
CA GLY A 127 17.29 11.88 9.30
C GLY A 127 16.47 10.68 9.77
N PRO A 128 17.05 9.81 10.61
CA PRO A 128 16.54 8.47 10.89
C PRO A 128 15.22 8.44 11.68
N ASN A 129 14.77 9.58 12.20
CA ASN A 129 13.62 9.70 13.10
C ASN A 129 12.27 9.75 12.39
N VAL A 130 12.25 9.89 11.06
CA VAL A 130 10.99 9.86 10.30
C VAL A 130 10.51 8.42 10.19
N LYS A 131 9.23 8.18 10.52
CA LYS A 131 8.59 6.87 10.39
C LYS A 131 7.17 7.01 9.85
N ASP A 132 6.61 5.89 9.38
CA ASP A 132 5.21 5.85 8.99
C ASP A 132 4.25 5.92 10.18
N ILE A 133 3.27 6.82 10.09
CA ILE A 133 2.19 6.94 11.08
C ILE A 133 1.29 5.70 11.17
N GLU A 134 1.24 4.90 10.11
CA GLU A 134 0.44 3.69 10.00
C GLU A 134 1.18 2.62 9.18
N GLY A 135 1.33 1.43 9.76
CA GLY A 135 2.02 0.32 9.11
C GLY A 135 1.35 -0.07 7.80
N ALA A 136 0.03 -0.07 7.71
CA ALA A 136 -0.70 -0.49 6.50
C ALA A 136 -0.39 0.35 5.23
N PHE A 137 0.18 1.56 5.38
CA PHE A 137 0.49 2.46 4.27
C PHE A 137 1.54 1.89 3.29
N TRP A 138 2.41 0.98 3.76
CA TRP A 138 3.44 0.35 2.92
C TRP A 138 2.89 -0.19 1.59
N SER A 139 1.70 -0.78 1.63
CA SER A 139 1.08 -1.40 0.46
C SER A 139 0.70 -0.39 -0.63
N LEU A 140 0.33 0.83 -0.23
CA LEU A 140 0.00 1.93 -1.13
C LEU A 140 1.25 2.54 -1.74
N TYR A 141 2.33 2.68 -0.98
CA TYR A 141 3.61 3.15 -1.52
C TYR A 141 4.13 2.21 -2.60
N VAL A 142 4.06 0.89 -2.35
CA VAL A 142 4.40 -0.13 -3.35
C VAL A 142 3.52 0.01 -4.61
N GLU A 143 2.21 0.23 -4.45
CA GLU A 143 1.31 0.44 -5.58
C GLU A 143 1.68 1.71 -6.39
N VAL A 144 2.07 2.80 -5.71
CA VAL A 144 2.52 4.04 -6.36
C VAL A 144 3.85 3.86 -7.11
N TYR A 145 4.84 3.20 -6.50
CA TYR A 145 6.08 2.87 -7.20
C TYR A 145 5.81 2.00 -8.44
N PHE A 146 4.88 1.05 -8.32
CA PHE A 146 4.48 0.22 -9.45
C PHE A 146 3.79 1.04 -10.55
N TYR A 147 2.97 2.05 -10.22
CA TYR A 147 2.42 2.96 -11.23
C TYR A 147 3.50 3.70 -12.01
N VAL A 148 4.52 4.20 -11.31
CA VAL A 148 5.61 4.96 -11.95
C VAL A 148 6.46 4.02 -12.82
N ILE A 149 6.95 2.90 -12.27
CA ILE A 149 7.83 1.97 -12.99
C ILE A 149 7.10 1.32 -14.16
N PHE A 150 5.90 0.79 -13.94
CA PHE A 150 5.15 0.12 -14.99
C PHE A 150 4.62 1.11 -16.03
N GLY A 151 4.13 2.27 -15.59
CA GLY A 151 3.68 3.31 -16.51
C GLY A 151 4.82 3.82 -17.38
N LEU A 152 5.97 4.16 -16.78
CA LEU A 152 7.12 4.67 -17.52
C LEU A 152 7.63 3.63 -18.53
N SER A 153 7.80 2.38 -18.10
CA SER A 153 8.23 1.30 -19.00
C SER A 153 7.19 1.04 -20.10
N PHE A 154 5.89 1.09 -19.81
CA PHE A 154 4.83 0.89 -20.81
C PHE A 154 4.88 1.95 -21.91
N PHE A 155 5.02 3.24 -21.56
CA PHE A 155 5.06 4.33 -22.55
C PHE A 155 6.42 4.46 -23.28
N LEU A 156 7.54 4.04 -22.67
CA LEU A 156 8.85 4.11 -23.31
C LEU A 156 9.14 2.93 -24.25
N VAL A 157 8.83 1.70 -23.83
CA VAL A 157 9.21 0.49 -24.57
C VAL A 157 8.03 -0.34 -25.09
N GLY A 158 6.79 0.06 -24.75
CA GLY A 158 5.57 -0.62 -25.16
C GLY A 158 5.23 -1.84 -24.31
N ARG A 159 3.98 -2.32 -24.43
CA ARG A 159 3.37 -3.36 -23.58
C ARG A 159 4.19 -4.65 -23.42
N ARG A 160 4.72 -5.21 -24.51
CA ARG A 160 5.45 -6.50 -24.43
C ARG A 160 6.80 -6.34 -23.73
N ARG A 161 7.51 -5.25 -24.00
CA ARG A 161 8.83 -5.00 -23.44
C ARG A 161 8.77 -4.54 -21.99
N SER A 162 7.71 -3.82 -21.60
CA SER A 162 7.53 -3.41 -20.21
C SER A 162 7.38 -4.60 -19.25
N LEU A 163 6.75 -5.70 -19.69
CA LEU A 163 6.71 -6.94 -18.90
C LEU A 163 8.11 -7.53 -18.67
N TYR A 164 8.98 -7.54 -19.70
CA TYR A 164 10.36 -7.98 -19.54
C TYR A 164 11.15 -7.05 -18.60
N VAL A 165 10.96 -5.74 -18.71
CA VAL A 165 11.58 -4.77 -17.78
C VAL A 165 11.16 -5.08 -16.33
N LEU A 166 9.88 -5.33 -16.08
CA LEU A 166 9.39 -5.68 -14.74
C LEU A 166 9.99 -7.01 -14.25
N LEU A 167 10.11 -8.03 -15.11
CA LEU A 167 10.73 -9.31 -14.76
C LEU A 167 12.22 -9.15 -14.44
N VAL A 168 12.94 -8.35 -15.22
CA VAL A 168 14.36 -8.05 -14.98
C VAL A 168 14.53 -7.30 -13.66
N LEU A 169 13.76 -6.24 -13.42
CA LEU A 169 13.80 -5.51 -12.15
C LEU A 169 13.51 -6.47 -10.99
N TYR A 170 12.47 -7.29 -11.10
CA TYR A 170 12.15 -8.29 -10.08
C TYR A 170 13.32 -9.26 -9.83
N SER A 171 14.03 -9.70 -10.87
CA SER A 171 15.20 -10.58 -10.71
C SER A 171 16.40 -9.89 -10.08
N LEU A 172 16.60 -8.59 -10.34
CA LEU A 172 17.73 -7.81 -9.80
C LEU A 172 17.53 -7.44 -8.32
N PHE A 173 16.27 -7.22 -7.90
CA PHE A 173 15.93 -6.87 -6.52
C PHE A 173 15.55 -8.07 -5.65
N ARG A 174 15.63 -9.31 -6.18
CA ARG A 174 15.63 -10.53 -5.37
C ARG A 174 17.05 -10.78 -4.83
N VAL A 175 17.47 -10.00 -3.84
CA VAL A 175 18.66 -10.29 -3.01
C VAL A 175 18.26 -10.16 -1.55
#